data_AF-A0A212IZT9-F1
#
_entry.id   AF-A0A212IZT9-F1
#
_cell.length_a   1.000
_cell.length_b   1.000
_cell.length_c   1.000
_cell.angle_alpha   90.00
_cell.angle_beta   90.00
_cell.angle_gamma   90.00
#
_symmetry.space_group_name_H-M   'P 1'
#
loop_
_entity.id
_entity.type
_entity.pdbx_description
1 polymer ?
#
loop_
_entity_poly.entity_id
_entity_poly.type
_entity_poly.pdbx_seq_one_letter_code
_entity_poly.pdbx_strand_id
1 'polypeptide(L)'
;MINRVLIRIRVVQILFSYSQGETTDMRKAESELLFSLQKSYDLYFYLLSLLVELTDSYAQKVDNRKSKLLPTEEDIKPNTRLLNNKFILQLRENLELNKYLKDRPFSWYDHDTFVRKMLENILNSDIYKEYMDGDSHSYDDDREFWRKTFKHVICTDEELYTLLEDESLYWNDDIEIIESFVLKTIKRFEENKGAAQELLPMFKDDSDREFAVKLLRESLWNGKEYRELIDKYTKNWESERIALMDMVIMQIAIGEIVSFPSIPISVTLNEYIDIAKSYSTAKSASFINGILDAIVKELKEEKKIIKK
;
A
#
# COMPACT_ATOMS: atom_id res chain seq x y z
N MET A 1 -6.69 3.63 5.95
CA MET A 1 -5.80 3.44 4.79
C MET A 1 -5.87 1.98 4.41
N ILE A 2 -5.45 1.10 5.32
CA ILE A 2 -5.63 -0.34 5.25
C ILE A 2 -7.12 -0.64 5.06
N ASN A 3 -7.44 -1.15 3.87
CA ASN A 3 -8.79 -1.55 3.50
C ASN A 3 -8.87 -3.08 3.49
N ARG A 4 -10.07 -3.62 3.26
CA ARG A 4 -10.29 -5.06 3.24
C ARG A 4 -9.54 -5.77 2.11
N VAL A 5 -9.26 -5.09 0.99
CA VAL A 5 -8.46 -5.63 -0.11
C VAL A 5 -7.05 -5.96 0.38
N LEU A 6 -6.36 -4.98 0.97
CA LEU A 6 -5.02 -5.14 1.52
C LEU A 6 -5.00 -6.21 2.63
N ILE A 7 -6.00 -6.21 3.51
CA ILE A 7 -6.11 -7.21 4.57
C ILE A 7 -6.19 -8.62 4.00
N ARG A 8 -7.01 -8.86 2.97
CA ARG A 8 -7.12 -10.19 2.35
C ARG A 8 -5.80 -10.66 1.75
N ILE A 9 -5.09 -9.78 1.05
CA ILE A 9 -3.77 -10.06 0.49
C ILE A 9 -2.80 -10.47 1.61
N ARG A 10 -2.74 -9.69 2.70
CA ARG A 10 -1.88 -10.05 3.86
C ARG A 10 -2.28 -11.36 4.50
N VAL A 11 -3.57 -11.65 4.66
CA VAL A 11 -4.01 -12.94 5.19
C VAL A 11 -3.61 -14.10 4.27
N VAL A 12 -3.69 -13.93 2.94
CA VAL A 12 -3.21 -14.91 1.96
C VAL A 12 -1.72 -15.19 2.13
N GLN A 13 -0.89 -14.15 2.21
CA GLN A 13 0.55 -14.29 2.40
C GLN A 13 0.91 -15.00 3.70
N ILE A 14 0.33 -14.57 4.82
CA ILE A 14 0.56 -15.18 6.14
C ILE A 14 0.12 -16.64 6.17
N LEU A 15 -1.05 -16.95 5.59
CA LEU A 15 -1.54 -18.33 5.56
C LEU A 15 -0.74 -19.22 4.61
N PHE A 16 -0.19 -18.65 3.53
CA PHE A 16 0.71 -19.35 2.62
C PHE A 16 2.02 -19.74 3.32
N SER A 17 2.70 -18.78 3.97
CA SER A 17 3.89 -19.05 4.81
C SER A 17 3.60 -20.06 5.92
N TYR A 18 2.45 -19.94 6.59
CA TYR A 18 2.01 -20.92 7.59
C TYR A 18 1.87 -22.33 6.99
N SER A 19 1.31 -22.44 5.79
CA SER A 19 1.09 -23.73 5.10
C SER A 19 2.38 -24.37 4.59
N GLN A 20 3.43 -23.59 4.36
CA GLN A 20 4.77 -24.09 4.05
C GLN A 20 5.56 -24.56 5.28
N GLY A 21 5.06 -24.29 6.49
CA GLY A 21 5.70 -24.69 7.75
C GLY A 21 6.73 -23.68 8.27
N GLU A 22 6.78 -22.46 7.72
CA GLU A 22 7.65 -21.38 8.22
C GLU A 22 7.22 -20.90 9.61
N THR A 23 5.93 -21.02 9.93
CA THR A 23 5.36 -20.78 11.26
C THR A 23 4.22 -21.76 11.52
N THR A 24 4.21 -22.40 12.68
CA THR A 24 3.13 -23.32 13.13
C THR A 24 2.36 -22.79 14.34
N ASP A 25 2.71 -21.59 14.81
CA ASP A 25 2.08 -20.95 15.97
C ASP A 25 1.10 -19.87 15.52
N MET A 26 -0.19 -20.08 15.79
CA MET A 26 -1.26 -19.15 15.42
C MET A 26 -1.08 -17.76 16.05
N ARG A 27 -0.52 -17.65 17.26
CA ARG A 27 -0.29 -16.34 17.90
C ARG A 27 0.81 -15.57 17.19
N LYS A 28 1.84 -16.28 16.72
CA LYS A 28 2.90 -15.67 15.91
C LYS A 28 2.33 -15.21 14.57
N ALA A 29 1.52 -16.03 13.90
CA ALA A 29 0.86 -15.64 12.65
C ALA A 29 -0.01 -14.38 12.80
N GLU A 30 -0.75 -14.24 13.90
CA GLU A 30 -1.54 -13.03 14.17
C GLU A 30 -0.66 -11.81 14.44
N SER A 31 0.41 -11.97 15.22
CA SER A 31 1.36 -10.89 15.51
C SER A 31 2.04 -10.42 14.21
N GLU A 32 2.40 -11.37 13.34
CA GLU A 32 3.00 -11.14 12.04
C GLU A 32 2.04 -10.43 11.07
N LEU A 33 0.76 -10.80 11.06
CA LEU A 33 -0.26 -10.10 10.28
C LEU A 33 -0.36 -8.64 10.72
N LEU A 34 -0.46 -8.37 12.02
CA LEU A 34 -0.56 -6.99 12.51
C LEU A 34 0.72 -6.20 12.25
N PHE A 35 1.88 -6.85 12.33
CA PHE A 35 3.17 -6.25 12.03
C PHE A 35 3.31 -5.90 10.55
N SER A 36 2.94 -6.79 9.62
CA SER A 36 2.98 -6.53 8.18
C SER A 36 2.04 -5.37 7.78
N LEU A 37 0.82 -5.35 8.31
CA LEU A 37 -0.12 -4.23 8.15
C LEU A 37 0.45 -2.90 8.66
N GLN A 38 1.15 -2.97 9.81
CA GLN A 38 1.84 -1.82 10.36
C GLN A 38 2.99 -1.34 9.46
N LYS A 39 3.71 -2.25 8.81
CA LYS A 39 4.76 -1.91 7.84
C LYS A 39 4.20 -1.21 6.60
N SER A 40 3.03 -1.60 6.10
CA SER A 40 2.32 -0.88 5.04
C SER A 40 2.00 0.56 5.44
N TYR A 41 1.61 0.77 6.70
CA TYR A 41 1.34 2.10 7.23
C TYR A 41 2.61 2.92 7.43
N ASP A 42 3.72 2.29 7.81
CA ASP A 42 5.04 2.94 7.85
C ASP A 42 5.44 3.45 6.45
N LEU A 43 5.24 2.65 5.39
CA LEU A 43 5.54 3.06 4.01
C LEU A 43 4.77 4.32 3.60
N TYR A 44 3.50 4.44 4.01
CA TYR A 44 2.69 5.62 3.71
C TYR A 44 3.31 6.92 4.27
N PHE A 45 3.79 6.89 5.51
CA PHE A 45 4.48 8.04 6.09
C PHE A 45 5.87 8.25 5.50
N TYR A 46 6.57 7.17 5.15
CA TYR A 46 7.89 7.23 4.53
C TYR A 46 7.86 7.89 3.15
N LEU A 47 6.84 7.58 2.33
CA LEU A 47 6.64 8.22 1.03
C LEU A 47 6.15 9.67 1.16
N LEU A 48 5.38 10.01 2.20
CA LEU A 48 5.03 11.40 2.47
C LEU A 48 6.25 12.22 2.91
N SER A 49 7.12 11.66 3.76
CA SER A 49 8.34 12.34 4.20
C SER A 49 9.32 12.55 3.05
N LEU A 50 9.36 11.66 2.04
CA LEU A 50 10.18 11.85 0.84
C LEU A 50 9.93 13.20 0.15
N LEU A 51 8.67 13.67 0.11
CA LEU A 51 8.35 14.96 -0.52
C LEU A 51 9.00 16.13 0.23
N VAL A 52 9.03 16.05 1.56
CA VAL A 52 9.67 17.03 2.43
C VAL A 52 11.19 16.99 2.26
N GLU A 53 11.77 15.78 2.24
CA GLU A 53 13.21 15.56 2.06
C GLU A 53 13.71 16.04 0.68
N LEU A 54 12.92 15.84 -0.38
CA LEU A 54 13.23 16.37 -1.71
C LEU A 54 13.32 17.90 -1.70
N THR A 55 12.43 18.58 -0.98
CA THR A 55 12.52 20.05 -0.85
C THR A 55 13.67 20.51 0.04
N ASP A 56 14.05 19.74 1.06
CA ASP A 56 15.23 20.03 1.88
C ASP A 56 16.53 19.87 1.07
N SER A 57 16.60 18.81 0.26
CA SER A 57 17.71 18.60 -0.68
C SER A 57 17.80 19.77 -1.68
N TYR A 58 16.66 20.30 -2.14
CA TYR A 58 16.64 21.49 -2.99
C TYR A 58 17.12 22.75 -2.25
N ALA A 59 16.74 22.95 -0.99
CA ALA A 59 17.22 24.05 -0.17
C ALA A 59 18.75 24.01 -0.01
N GLN A 60 19.29 22.85 0.33
CA GLN A 60 20.73 22.64 0.42
C GLN A 60 21.44 22.93 -0.91
N LYS A 61 20.86 22.49 -2.04
CA LYS A 61 21.39 22.77 -3.39
C LYS A 61 21.43 24.27 -3.68
N VAL A 62 20.38 25.01 -3.32
CA VAL A 62 20.31 26.47 -3.49
C VAL A 62 21.35 27.19 -2.62
N ASP A 63 21.51 26.80 -1.36
CA ASP A 63 22.47 27.46 -0.46
C ASP A 63 23.93 27.15 -0.81
N ASN A 64 24.22 25.94 -1.30
CA ASN A 64 25.53 25.58 -1.83
C ASN A 64 25.89 26.41 -3.08
N ARG A 65 24.91 26.74 -3.92
CA ARG A 65 25.07 27.59 -5.11
C ARG A 65 25.42 29.03 -4.76
N LYS A 66 24.74 29.61 -3.75
CA LYS A 66 25.04 30.96 -3.24
C LYS A 66 26.46 31.09 -2.68
N SER A 67 27.02 29.98 -2.20
CA SER A 67 28.36 29.92 -1.61
C SER A 67 29.49 29.72 -2.63
N LYS A 68 29.19 29.66 -3.94
CA LYS A 68 30.21 29.53 -5.00
C LYS A 68 31.05 30.80 -5.12
N LEU A 69 32.35 30.62 -5.34
CA LEU A 69 33.32 31.70 -5.56
C LEU A 69 33.07 32.47 -6.88
N LEU A 70 32.43 31.84 -7.87
CA LEU A 70 32.03 32.43 -9.16
C LEU A 70 30.55 32.11 -9.43
N PRO A 71 29.61 32.93 -8.95
CA PRO A 71 28.18 32.67 -9.10
C PRO A 71 27.67 33.06 -10.51
N THR A 72 26.84 32.21 -11.09
CA THR A 72 26.04 32.51 -12.30
C THR A 72 24.83 33.40 -11.97
N GLU A 73 24.14 33.97 -12.97
CA GLU A 73 22.92 34.77 -12.72
C GLU A 73 21.82 33.98 -11.99
N GLU A 74 21.68 32.68 -12.30
CA GLU A 74 20.81 31.75 -11.56
C GLU A 74 21.29 31.47 -10.12
N ASP A 75 22.60 31.50 -9.86
CA ASP A 75 23.14 31.34 -8.49
C ASP A 75 22.90 32.60 -7.64
N ILE A 76 22.80 33.79 -8.28
CA ILE A 76 22.54 35.08 -7.62
C ILE A 76 21.03 35.25 -7.32
N LYS A 77 20.15 34.78 -8.20
CA LYS A 77 18.70 34.77 -8.02
C LYS A 77 18.13 33.37 -8.21
N PRO A 78 18.38 32.45 -7.26
CA PRO A 78 17.85 31.10 -7.36
C PRO A 78 16.33 31.15 -7.31
N ASN A 79 15.69 30.35 -8.16
CA ASN A 79 14.25 30.25 -8.12
C ASN A 79 13.82 29.60 -6.79
N THR A 80 13.00 30.31 -6.01
CA THR A 80 12.56 29.85 -4.69
C THR A 80 11.15 29.29 -4.70
N ARG A 81 10.49 29.17 -5.87
CA ARG A 81 9.11 28.69 -5.97
C ARG A 81 8.90 27.32 -5.33
N LEU A 82 9.86 26.40 -5.49
CA LEU A 82 9.79 25.08 -4.85
C LEU A 82 9.99 25.16 -3.32
N LEU A 83 10.83 26.07 -2.85
CA LEU A 83 11.06 26.31 -1.41
C LEU A 83 9.85 26.98 -0.72
N ASN A 84 9.13 27.81 -1.47
CA ASN A 84 7.96 28.52 -1.01
C ASN A 84 6.65 27.78 -1.35
N ASN A 85 6.74 26.53 -1.82
CA ASN A 85 5.57 25.72 -2.17
C ASN A 85 4.72 25.48 -0.90
N LYS A 86 3.53 26.07 -0.87
CA LYS A 86 2.66 26.13 0.30
C LYS A 86 2.18 24.76 0.75
N PHE A 87 1.96 23.85 -0.20
CA PHE A 87 1.57 22.47 0.11
C PHE A 87 2.67 21.74 0.90
N ILE A 88 3.94 21.83 0.48
CA ILE A 88 5.02 21.17 1.21
C ILE A 88 5.31 21.85 2.54
N LEU A 89 5.22 23.17 2.63
CA LEU A 89 5.32 23.86 3.92
C LEU A 89 4.25 23.36 4.89
N GLN A 90 3.01 23.19 4.44
CA GLN A 90 1.94 22.61 5.26
C GLN A 90 2.22 21.14 5.62
N LEU A 91 2.70 20.33 4.67
CA LEU A 91 3.03 18.92 4.92
C LEU A 91 4.17 18.79 5.95
N ARG A 92 5.21 19.62 5.84
CA ARG A 92 6.34 19.69 6.78
C ARG A 92 5.89 20.01 8.20
N GLU A 93 4.92 20.93 8.35
CA GLU A 93 4.40 21.33 9.66
C GLU A 93 3.28 20.40 10.18
N ASN A 94 2.87 19.40 9.39
CA ASN A 94 1.75 18.53 9.73
C ASN A 94 1.95 17.81 11.08
N LEU A 95 0.99 17.96 11.99
CA LEU A 95 1.11 17.46 13.36
C LEU A 95 1.14 15.92 13.42
N GLU A 96 0.35 15.24 12.59
CA GLU A 96 0.27 13.78 12.57
C GLU A 96 1.52 13.15 11.95
N LEU A 97 2.01 13.70 10.83
CA LEU A 97 3.27 13.28 10.20
C LEU A 97 4.43 13.40 11.19
N ASN A 98 4.62 14.58 11.79
CA ASN A 98 5.72 14.82 12.72
C ASN A 98 5.63 13.95 13.97
N LYS A 99 4.43 13.75 14.52
CA LYS A 99 4.23 12.83 15.64
C LYS A 99 4.62 11.41 15.25
N TYR A 100 4.18 10.94 14.08
CA TYR A 100 4.44 9.58 13.62
C TYR A 100 5.94 9.32 13.40
N LEU A 101 6.63 10.22 12.69
CA LEU A 101 8.07 10.11 12.43
C LEU A 101 8.91 10.20 13.71
N LYS A 102 8.43 10.92 14.73
CA LYS A 102 9.08 10.94 16.04
C LYS A 102 8.94 9.60 16.79
N ASP A 103 7.75 9.00 16.74
CA ASP A 103 7.47 7.73 17.41
C ASP A 103 8.09 6.53 16.64
N ARG A 104 8.31 6.68 15.33
CA ARG A 104 8.90 5.67 14.44
C ARG A 104 9.96 6.31 13.53
N PRO A 105 11.25 6.31 13.93
CA PRO A 105 12.29 7.08 13.27
C PRO A 105 12.87 6.37 12.04
N PHE A 106 12.05 6.16 11.01
CA PHE A 106 12.54 5.88 9.67
C PHE A 106 12.78 7.21 8.94
N SER A 107 13.87 7.32 8.18
CA SER A 107 14.27 8.57 7.52
C SER A 107 14.98 8.31 6.20
N TRP A 108 15.07 9.34 5.35
CA TRP A 108 15.81 9.28 4.10
C TRP A 108 17.29 9.68 4.25
N TYR A 109 17.77 9.90 5.48
CA TYR A 109 19.13 10.39 5.76
C TYR A 109 20.21 9.49 5.17
N ASP A 110 20.06 8.16 5.30
CA ASP A 110 21.00 7.18 4.77
C ASP A 110 20.90 7.01 3.24
N HIS A 111 19.91 7.65 2.62
CA HIS A 111 19.64 7.60 1.17
C HIS A 111 19.79 8.96 0.49
N ASP A 112 20.61 9.88 1.04
CA ASP A 112 20.84 11.22 0.49
C ASP A 112 21.25 11.20 -1.00
N THR A 113 22.08 10.23 -1.42
CA THR A 113 22.46 10.06 -2.84
C THR A 113 21.24 9.83 -3.73
N PHE A 114 20.33 8.96 -3.31
CA PHE A 114 19.09 8.67 -4.02
C PHE A 114 18.19 9.91 -4.06
N VAL A 115 17.98 10.58 -2.92
CA VAL A 115 17.15 11.79 -2.83
C VAL A 115 17.67 12.89 -3.77
N ARG A 116 18.99 13.11 -3.83
CA ARG A 116 19.60 14.08 -4.75
C ARG A 116 19.36 13.72 -6.21
N LYS A 117 19.52 12.45 -6.57
CA LYS A 117 19.30 11.97 -7.94
C LYS A 117 17.82 12.11 -8.34
N MET A 118 16.91 11.71 -7.47
CA MET A 118 15.47 11.88 -7.65
C MET A 118 15.11 13.37 -7.81
N LEU A 119 15.70 14.26 -7.01
CA LEU A 119 15.52 15.70 -7.16
C LEU A 119 15.98 16.18 -8.54
N GLU A 120 17.14 15.77 -9.04
CA GLU A 120 17.58 16.12 -10.40
C GLU A 120 16.60 15.64 -11.46
N ASN A 121 16.05 14.42 -11.33
CA ASN A 121 15.04 13.89 -12.24
C ASN A 121 13.78 14.78 -12.25
N ILE A 122 13.32 15.18 -11.07
CA ILE A 122 12.18 16.09 -10.92
C ILE A 122 12.46 17.44 -11.58
N LEU A 123 13.61 18.06 -11.30
CA LEU A 123 13.98 19.38 -11.85
C LEU A 123 14.12 19.38 -13.38
N ASN A 124 14.48 18.24 -13.97
CA ASN A 124 14.60 18.08 -15.42
C ASN A 124 13.27 17.69 -16.10
N SER A 125 12.24 17.36 -15.33
CA SER A 125 10.94 16.92 -15.85
C SER A 125 10.14 18.06 -16.49
N ASP A 126 9.29 17.71 -17.45
CA ASP A 126 8.36 18.68 -18.05
C ASP A 126 7.31 19.16 -17.03
N ILE A 127 6.95 18.32 -16.04
CA ILE A 127 6.06 18.69 -14.93
C ILE A 127 6.64 19.86 -14.13
N TYR A 128 7.95 19.84 -13.86
CA TYR A 128 8.61 20.94 -13.19
C TYR A 128 8.64 22.19 -14.07
N LYS A 129 9.02 22.08 -15.35
CA LYS A 129 9.02 23.22 -16.28
C LYS A 129 7.64 23.89 -16.36
N GLU A 130 6.59 23.11 -16.58
CA GLU A 130 5.20 23.59 -16.58
C GLU A 130 4.81 24.27 -15.27
N TYR A 131 5.20 23.68 -14.13
CA TYR A 131 4.97 24.29 -12.83
C TYR A 131 5.72 25.62 -12.71
N MET A 132 6.95 25.73 -13.19
CA MET A 132 7.73 26.97 -13.13
C MET A 132 7.13 28.06 -14.01
N ASP A 133 6.70 27.71 -15.22
CA ASP A 133 6.15 28.63 -16.24
C ASP A 133 4.71 29.06 -15.95
N GLY A 134 4.01 28.40 -15.03
CA GLY A 134 2.62 28.72 -14.72
C GLY A 134 2.43 30.11 -14.11
N ASP A 135 1.48 30.87 -14.66
CA ASP A 135 1.13 32.26 -14.28
C ASP A 135 0.51 32.39 -12.86
N SER A 136 -0.03 31.29 -12.34
CA SER A 136 -0.67 31.22 -11.01
C SER A 136 0.25 30.53 -9.99
N HIS A 137 0.26 31.09 -8.78
CA HIS A 137 1.02 30.60 -7.62
C HIS A 137 0.06 30.26 -6.47
N SER A 138 -1.05 29.59 -6.80
CA SER A 138 -2.05 29.20 -5.81
C SER A 138 -1.62 27.96 -5.04
N TYR A 139 -2.24 27.74 -3.89
CA TYR A 139 -2.05 26.50 -3.14
C TYR A 139 -2.44 25.26 -3.96
N ASP A 140 -3.48 25.37 -4.80
CA ASP A 140 -3.93 24.26 -5.64
C ASP A 140 -2.87 23.92 -6.71
N ASP A 141 -2.18 24.91 -7.27
CA ASP A 141 -1.08 24.69 -8.22
C ASP A 141 0.09 23.96 -7.54
N ASP A 142 0.44 24.40 -6.32
CA ASP A 142 1.50 23.82 -5.49
C ASP A 142 1.22 22.35 -5.14
N ARG A 143 -0.02 22.05 -4.74
CA ARG A 143 -0.49 20.70 -4.41
C ARG A 143 -0.56 19.82 -5.66
N GLU A 144 -1.04 20.36 -6.78
CA GLU A 144 -1.16 19.62 -8.03
C GLU A 144 0.19 19.30 -8.65
N PHE A 145 1.19 20.20 -8.53
CA PHE A 145 2.57 19.90 -8.89
C PHE A 145 3.07 18.64 -8.16
N TRP A 146 2.96 18.59 -6.83
CA TRP A 146 3.41 17.42 -6.08
C TRP A 146 2.60 16.17 -6.37
N ARG A 147 1.29 16.29 -6.63
CA ARG A 147 0.46 15.16 -7.04
C ARG A 147 0.92 14.56 -8.37
N LYS A 148 1.22 15.41 -9.36
CA LYS A 148 1.73 14.99 -10.68
C LYS A 148 3.14 14.42 -10.56
N THR A 149 4.04 15.11 -9.86
CA THR A 149 5.42 14.67 -9.62
C THR A 149 5.47 13.32 -8.92
N PHE A 150 4.66 13.13 -7.87
CA PHE A 150 4.56 11.84 -7.20
C PHE A 150 4.12 10.75 -8.18
N LYS A 151 3.02 10.97 -8.91
CA LYS A 151 2.47 9.97 -9.82
C LYS A 151 3.38 9.61 -11.00
N HIS A 152 4.04 10.59 -11.59
CA HIS A 152 4.66 10.46 -12.92
C HIS A 152 6.18 10.51 -12.91
N VAL A 153 6.79 10.81 -11.76
CA VAL A 153 8.24 10.78 -11.58
C VAL A 153 8.59 9.78 -10.48
N ILE A 154 8.02 9.95 -9.28
CA ILE A 154 8.38 9.13 -8.11
C ILE A 154 7.87 7.69 -8.25
N CYS A 155 6.58 7.49 -8.51
CA CYS A 155 5.98 6.14 -8.68
C CYS A 155 6.46 5.38 -9.92
N THR A 156 7.24 6.01 -10.79
CA THR A 156 7.77 5.40 -12.02
C THR A 156 9.27 5.15 -11.96
N ASP A 157 9.91 5.49 -10.84
CA ASP A 157 11.37 5.38 -10.68
C ASP A 157 11.76 3.98 -10.19
N GLU A 158 12.39 3.17 -11.04
CA GLU A 158 12.76 1.78 -10.71
C GLU A 158 13.74 1.67 -9.53
N GLU A 159 14.59 2.68 -9.32
CA GLU A 159 15.55 2.71 -8.21
C GLU A 159 14.84 2.88 -6.86
N LEU A 160 13.75 3.64 -6.81
CA LEU A 160 12.88 3.71 -5.63
C LEU A 160 12.37 2.33 -5.23
N TYR A 161 11.85 1.55 -6.19
CA TYR A 161 11.31 0.22 -5.91
C TYR A 161 12.39 -0.73 -5.36
N THR A 162 13.58 -0.68 -5.95
CA THR A 162 14.73 -1.48 -5.48
C THR A 162 15.12 -1.07 -4.06
N LEU A 163 15.21 0.23 -3.78
CA LEU A 163 15.55 0.75 -2.45
C LEU A 163 14.50 0.33 -1.41
N LEU A 164 13.22 0.45 -1.73
CA LEU A 164 12.14 0.09 -0.80
C LEU A 164 12.10 -1.43 -0.53
N GLU A 165 12.45 -2.26 -1.51
CA GLU A 165 12.59 -3.70 -1.34
C GLU A 165 13.74 -4.04 -0.37
N ASP A 166 14.89 -3.35 -0.52
CA ASP A 166 16.04 -3.51 0.38
C ASP A 166 15.74 -3.06 1.82
N GLU A 167 14.96 -1.98 1.98
CA GLU A 167 14.57 -1.45 3.30
C GLU A 167 13.54 -2.34 4.00
N SER A 168 12.60 -2.94 3.27
CA SER A 168 11.58 -3.79 3.86
C SER A 168 11.01 -4.84 2.92
N LEU A 169 11.16 -6.10 3.33
CA LEU A 169 10.51 -7.26 2.70
C LEU A 169 8.98 -7.16 2.63
N TYR A 170 8.36 -6.30 3.46
CA TYR A 170 6.91 -6.12 3.45
C TYR A 170 6.44 -5.10 2.41
N TRP A 171 7.29 -4.19 1.93
CA TRP A 171 6.81 -3.06 1.13
C TRP A 171 6.51 -3.41 -0.33
N ASN A 172 7.18 -4.43 -0.88
CA ASN A 172 7.12 -4.75 -2.30
C ASN A 172 5.68 -5.02 -2.80
N ASP A 173 4.91 -5.84 -2.08
CA ASP A 173 3.54 -6.21 -2.50
C ASP A 173 2.50 -5.11 -2.30
N ASP A 174 2.79 -4.11 -1.47
CA ASP A 174 1.82 -3.10 -1.03
C ASP A 174 2.01 -1.76 -1.74
N ILE A 175 3.15 -1.58 -2.41
CA ILE A 175 3.61 -0.27 -2.88
C ILE A 175 2.56 0.45 -3.72
N GLU A 176 2.00 -0.19 -4.75
CA GLU A 176 0.99 0.42 -5.63
C GLU A 176 -0.25 0.88 -4.85
N ILE A 177 -0.68 0.06 -3.88
CA ILE A 177 -1.82 0.38 -3.01
C ILE A 177 -1.48 1.60 -2.14
N ILE A 178 -0.29 1.63 -1.54
CA ILE A 178 0.15 2.72 -0.68
C ILE A 178 0.36 4.02 -1.48
N GLU A 179 0.93 3.95 -2.68
CA GLU A 179 1.04 5.08 -3.60
C GLU A 179 -0.33 5.69 -3.93
N SER A 180 -1.34 4.84 -4.17
CA SER A 180 -2.71 5.30 -4.38
C SER A 180 -3.26 6.08 -3.17
N PHE A 181 -2.87 5.69 -1.96
CA PHE A 181 -3.24 6.40 -0.74
C PHE A 181 -2.46 7.70 -0.55
N VAL A 182 -1.17 7.74 -0.87
CA VAL A 182 -0.39 8.98 -0.87
C VAL A 182 -0.99 9.98 -1.86
N LEU A 183 -1.29 9.56 -3.09
CA LEU A 183 -1.97 10.40 -4.09
C LEU A 183 -3.33 10.92 -3.61
N LYS A 184 -4.11 10.06 -2.95
CA LYS A 184 -5.40 10.43 -2.36
C LYS A 184 -5.24 11.41 -1.21
N THR A 185 -4.19 11.27 -0.40
CA THR A 185 -3.85 12.19 0.67
C THR A 185 -3.47 13.55 0.10
N ILE A 186 -2.51 13.61 -0.82
CA ILE A 186 -2.10 14.87 -1.48
C ILE A 186 -3.34 15.59 -2.03
N LYS A 187 -4.23 14.88 -2.74
CA LYS A 187 -5.46 15.47 -3.29
C LYS A 187 -6.43 16.05 -2.24
N ARG A 188 -6.43 15.52 -1.02
CA ARG A 188 -7.37 15.90 0.06
C ARG A 188 -6.87 17.04 0.93
N PHE A 189 -5.63 17.48 0.76
CA PHE A 189 -5.07 18.58 1.52
C PHE A 189 -5.80 19.89 1.20
N GLU A 190 -6.17 20.63 2.24
CA GLU A 190 -6.86 21.92 2.17
C GLU A 190 -6.01 22.98 2.89
N GLU A 191 -5.74 24.11 2.22
CA GLU A 191 -4.87 25.19 2.75
C GLU A 191 -5.33 25.68 4.12
N ASN A 192 -6.64 25.82 4.31
CA ASN A 192 -7.25 26.33 5.55
C ASN A 192 -7.06 25.41 6.77
N LYS A 193 -6.68 24.14 6.58
CA LYS A 193 -6.41 23.21 7.68
C LYS A 193 -5.01 23.36 8.26
N GLY A 194 -4.08 23.99 7.52
CA GLY A 194 -2.70 24.18 7.96
C GLY A 194 -2.07 22.90 8.51
N ALA A 195 -1.28 23.03 9.58
CA ALA A 195 -0.64 21.92 10.29
C ALA A 195 -1.61 20.85 10.83
N ALA A 196 -2.90 21.20 11.02
CA ALA A 196 -3.94 20.30 11.54
C ALA A 196 -4.63 19.48 10.44
N GLN A 197 -4.12 19.50 9.20
CA GLN A 197 -4.61 18.63 8.13
C GLN A 197 -4.53 17.15 8.55
N GLU A 198 -5.68 16.48 8.59
CA GLU A 198 -5.76 15.05 8.92
C GLU A 198 -5.11 14.20 7.82
N LEU A 199 -4.37 13.17 8.23
CA LEU A 199 -3.87 12.12 7.34
C LEU A 199 -4.81 10.91 7.36
N LEU A 200 -4.58 9.95 6.47
CA LEU A 200 -5.39 8.74 6.46
C LEU A 200 -5.05 7.89 7.69
N PRO A 201 -6.02 7.55 8.56
CA PRO A 201 -5.77 6.66 9.68
C PRO A 201 -5.39 5.26 9.17
N MET A 202 -4.67 4.47 9.96
CA MET A 202 -4.27 3.10 9.61
C MET A 202 -5.50 2.28 9.19
N PHE A 203 -6.45 2.12 10.09
CA PHE A 203 -7.77 1.53 9.83
C PHE A 203 -8.81 2.63 9.74
N LYS A 204 -9.88 2.42 8.95
CA LYS A 204 -11.00 3.36 8.91
C LYS A 204 -11.73 3.39 10.26
N ASP A 205 -11.93 2.22 10.84
CA ASP A 205 -12.57 1.97 12.13
C ASP A 205 -12.08 0.63 12.69
N ASP A 206 -12.44 0.32 13.93
CA ASP A 206 -12.02 -0.93 14.60
C ASP A 206 -12.52 -2.18 13.87
N SER A 207 -13.57 -2.08 13.05
CA SER A 207 -14.12 -3.23 12.33
C SER A 207 -13.16 -3.79 11.28
N ASP A 208 -12.31 -2.97 10.66
CA ASP A 208 -11.31 -3.46 9.71
C ASP A 208 -10.15 -4.18 10.43
N ARG A 209 -9.76 -3.72 11.62
CA ARG A 209 -8.77 -4.41 12.45
C ARG A 209 -9.31 -5.75 12.96
N GLU A 210 -10.55 -5.76 13.43
CA GLU A 210 -11.25 -6.98 13.84
C GLU A 210 -11.43 -7.94 12.67
N PHE A 211 -11.77 -7.43 11.48
CA PHE A 211 -11.87 -8.21 10.25
C PHE A 211 -10.55 -8.92 9.93
N ALA A 212 -9.41 -8.22 10.00
CA ALA A 212 -8.10 -8.82 9.74
C ALA A 212 -7.79 -9.99 10.68
N VAL A 213 -7.91 -9.77 12.00
CA VAL A 213 -7.62 -10.79 13.00
C VAL A 213 -8.60 -11.97 12.90
N LYS A 214 -9.89 -11.67 12.76
CA LYS A 214 -10.92 -12.71 12.66
C LYS A 214 -10.75 -13.54 11.39
N LEU A 215 -10.51 -12.91 10.24
CA LEU A 215 -10.36 -13.62 8.97
C LEU A 215 -9.20 -14.62 9.02
N LEU A 216 -8.04 -14.20 9.53
CA LEU A 216 -6.90 -15.09 9.70
C LEU A 216 -7.22 -16.25 10.66
N ARG A 217 -7.80 -15.95 11.82
CA ARG A 217 -8.13 -16.97 12.83
C ARG A 217 -9.10 -18.00 12.29
N GLU A 218 -10.21 -17.58 11.69
CA GLU A 218 -11.22 -18.49 11.14
C GLU A 218 -10.66 -19.35 10.00
N SER A 219 -9.82 -18.75 9.15
CA SER A 219 -9.16 -19.46 8.05
C SER A 219 -8.16 -20.51 8.58
N LEU A 220 -7.47 -20.24 9.69
CA LEU A 220 -6.54 -21.19 10.32
C LEU A 220 -7.28 -22.29 11.10
N TRP A 221 -8.25 -21.92 11.94
CA TRP A 221 -8.96 -22.85 12.83
C TRP A 221 -9.72 -23.92 12.07
N ASN A 222 -10.45 -23.49 11.03
CA ASN A 222 -11.29 -24.37 10.23
C ASN A 222 -10.57 -24.85 8.96
N GLY A 223 -9.28 -24.54 8.81
CA GLY A 223 -8.52 -24.80 7.59
C GLY A 223 -8.50 -26.25 7.16
N LYS A 224 -8.53 -27.21 8.10
CA LYS A 224 -8.63 -28.63 7.77
C LYS A 224 -9.98 -28.97 7.13
N GLU A 225 -11.08 -28.52 7.73
CA GLU A 225 -12.44 -28.73 7.19
C GLU A 225 -12.60 -28.08 5.82
N TYR A 226 -12.11 -26.85 5.66
CA TYR A 226 -12.17 -26.15 4.38
C TYR A 226 -11.37 -26.87 3.29
N ARG A 227 -10.19 -27.41 3.61
CA ARG A 227 -9.42 -28.22 2.65
C ARG A 227 -10.14 -29.52 2.28
N GLU A 228 -10.73 -30.22 3.24
CA GLU A 228 -11.53 -31.42 2.95
C GLU A 228 -12.75 -31.11 2.04
N LEU A 229 -13.36 -29.94 2.24
CA LEU A 229 -14.44 -29.44 1.39
C LEU A 229 -13.95 -29.11 -0.02
N ILE A 230 -12.80 -28.44 -0.16
CA ILE A 230 -12.18 -28.18 -1.46
C ILE A 230 -11.86 -29.50 -2.17
N ASP A 231 -11.23 -30.45 -1.45
CA ASP A 231 -10.85 -31.76 -1.98
C ASP A 231 -12.07 -32.54 -2.52
N LYS A 232 -13.24 -32.40 -1.90
CA LYS A 232 -14.49 -33.01 -2.40
C LYS A 232 -14.81 -32.57 -3.84
N TYR A 233 -14.55 -31.32 -4.18
CA TYR A 233 -14.86 -30.72 -5.48
C TYR A 233 -13.72 -30.82 -6.49
N THR A 234 -12.52 -31.18 -6.05
CA THR A 234 -11.33 -31.30 -6.91
C THR A 234 -10.93 -32.74 -7.20
N LYS A 235 -11.58 -33.75 -6.58
CA LYS A 235 -11.33 -35.19 -6.81
C LYS A 235 -11.32 -35.65 -8.27
N ASN A 236 -12.11 -35.02 -9.15
CA ASN A 236 -12.18 -35.38 -10.57
C ASN A 236 -11.18 -34.60 -11.45
N TRP A 237 -10.39 -33.69 -10.86
CA TRP A 237 -9.31 -33.01 -11.56
C TRP A 237 -8.07 -33.92 -11.56
N GLU A 238 -8.09 -34.93 -12.45
CA GLU A 238 -7.15 -36.06 -12.44
C GLU A 238 -5.69 -35.74 -12.87
N SER A 239 -5.31 -34.51 -13.26
CA SER A 239 -3.98 -34.29 -13.86
C SER A 239 -3.13 -33.12 -13.36
N GLU A 240 -3.59 -32.29 -12.42
CA GLU A 240 -2.77 -31.18 -11.88
C GLU A 240 -2.82 -31.20 -10.35
N ARG A 241 -1.64 -31.27 -9.71
CA ARG A 241 -1.55 -30.96 -8.28
C ARG A 241 -2.01 -29.52 -8.12
N ILE A 242 -3.09 -29.30 -7.37
CA ILE A 242 -3.58 -27.95 -7.09
C ILE A 242 -2.42 -27.16 -6.49
N ALA A 243 -2.17 -25.97 -7.04
CA ALA A 243 -1.13 -25.11 -6.50
C ALA A 243 -1.46 -24.79 -5.03
N LEU A 244 -0.44 -24.80 -4.16
CA LEU A 244 -0.64 -24.46 -2.75
C LEU A 244 -1.28 -23.09 -2.59
N MET A 245 -0.92 -22.13 -3.45
CA MET A 245 -1.51 -20.79 -3.47
C MET A 245 -3.03 -20.85 -3.75
N ASP A 246 -3.47 -21.65 -4.71
CA ASP A 246 -4.90 -21.80 -5.03
C ASP A 246 -5.68 -22.41 -3.86
N MET A 247 -5.09 -23.40 -3.18
CA MET A 247 -5.67 -23.99 -1.96
C MET A 247 -5.82 -22.95 -0.84
N VAL A 248 -4.79 -22.13 -0.62
CA VAL A 248 -4.79 -21.08 0.40
C VAL A 248 -5.84 -20.01 0.09
N ILE A 249 -5.91 -19.54 -1.16
CA ILE A 249 -6.90 -18.54 -1.60
C ILE A 249 -8.33 -19.08 -1.40
N MET A 250 -8.60 -20.32 -1.84
CA MET A 250 -9.93 -20.93 -1.64
C MET A 250 -10.27 -21.13 -0.17
N GLN A 251 -9.30 -21.56 0.64
CA GLN A 251 -9.49 -21.76 2.09
C GLN A 251 -9.92 -20.45 2.78
N ILE A 252 -9.28 -19.33 2.45
CA ILE A 252 -9.61 -18.03 3.04
C ILE A 252 -10.95 -17.53 2.50
N ALA A 253 -11.24 -17.72 1.21
CA ALA A 253 -12.52 -17.36 0.62
C ALA A 253 -13.69 -18.06 1.33
N ILE A 254 -13.57 -19.37 1.58
CA ILE A 254 -14.56 -20.15 2.34
C ILE A 254 -14.67 -19.61 3.77
N GLY A 255 -13.53 -19.37 4.44
CA GLY A 255 -13.49 -18.77 5.77
C GLY A 255 -14.23 -17.43 5.85
N GLU A 256 -14.06 -16.57 4.84
CA GLU A 256 -14.75 -15.29 4.75
C GLU A 256 -16.26 -15.48 4.54
N ILE A 257 -16.65 -16.34 3.60
CA ILE A 257 -18.05 -16.62 3.25
C ILE A 257 -18.83 -17.10 4.46
N VAL A 258 -18.24 -18.01 5.25
CA VAL A 258 -18.85 -18.61 6.43
C VAL A 258 -18.87 -17.63 7.61
N SER A 259 -17.78 -16.90 7.85
CA SER A 259 -17.58 -16.18 9.12
C SER A 259 -18.08 -14.72 9.11
N PHE A 260 -18.35 -14.16 7.92
CA PHE A 260 -18.75 -12.76 7.75
C PHE A 260 -20.09 -12.65 7.03
N PRO A 261 -21.22 -12.82 7.73
CA PRO A 261 -22.56 -12.80 7.15
C PRO A 261 -22.92 -11.47 6.46
N SER A 262 -22.31 -10.37 6.88
CA SER A 262 -22.55 -9.03 6.35
C SER A 262 -21.88 -8.74 5.00
N ILE A 263 -20.97 -9.60 4.52
CA ILE A 263 -20.29 -9.43 3.23
C ILE A 263 -21.02 -10.27 2.17
N PRO A 264 -21.52 -9.66 1.07
CA PRO A 264 -22.16 -10.38 -0.02
C PRO A 264 -21.20 -11.43 -0.62
N ILE A 265 -21.72 -12.63 -0.91
CA ILE A 265 -20.90 -13.73 -1.44
C ILE A 265 -20.20 -13.33 -2.74
N SER A 266 -20.92 -12.66 -3.65
CA SER A 266 -20.36 -12.21 -4.93
C SER A 266 -19.18 -11.26 -4.77
N VAL A 267 -19.20 -10.41 -3.75
CA VAL A 267 -18.08 -9.51 -3.45
C VAL A 267 -16.89 -10.34 -2.99
N THR A 268 -17.08 -11.25 -2.04
CA THR A 268 -16.02 -12.15 -1.57
C THR A 268 -15.41 -12.95 -2.72
N LEU A 269 -16.24 -13.57 -3.59
CA LEU A 269 -15.75 -14.34 -4.74
C LEU A 269 -14.89 -13.47 -5.68
N ASN A 270 -15.40 -12.31 -6.08
CA ASN A 270 -14.67 -11.41 -6.98
C ASN A 270 -13.29 -11.02 -6.42
N GLU A 271 -13.22 -10.71 -5.14
CA GLU A 271 -11.98 -10.29 -4.47
C GLU A 271 -10.92 -11.41 -4.49
N TYR A 272 -11.28 -12.65 -4.16
CA TYR A 272 -10.33 -13.76 -4.16
C TYR A 272 -9.98 -14.25 -5.58
N ILE A 273 -10.88 -14.06 -6.57
CA ILE A 273 -10.56 -14.29 -7.98
C ILE A 273 -9.53 -13.27 -8.48
N ASP A 274 -9.67 -12.00 -8.10
CA ASP A 274 -8.70 -10.96 -8.47
C ASP A 274 -7.35 -11.20 -7.79
N ILE A 275 -7.33 -11.62 -6.53
CA ILE A 275 -6.09 -12.05 -5.86
C ILE A 275 -5.46 -13.24 -6.61
N ALA A 276 -6.25 -14.22 -7.05
CA ALA A 276 -5.73 -15.37 -7.80
C ALA A 276 -5.08 -14.98 -9.13
N LYS A 277 -5.57 -13.93 -9.80
CA LYS A 277 -4.95 -13.42 -11.04
C LYS A 277 -3.57 -12.83 -10.76
N SER A 278 -3.38 -12.20 -9.61
CA SER A 278 -2.11 -11.56 -9.25
C SER A 278 -1.09 -12.53 -8.67
N TYR A 279 -1.53 -13.53 -7.90
CA TYR A 279 -0.63 -14.37 -7.10
C TYR A 279 -0.48 -15.82 -7.60
N SER A 280 -1.22 -16.24 -8.63
CA SER A 280 -1.21 -17.62 -9.10
C SER A 280 -1.08 -17.72 -10.63
N THR A 281 -1.53 -18.83 -11.23
CA THR A 281 -1.39 -19.08 -12.67
C THR A 281 -2.51 -18.41 -13.47
N ALA A 282 -2.28 -18.22 -14.78
CA ALA A 282 -3.29 -17.68 -15.70
C ALA A 282 -4.62 -18.45 -15.71
N LYS A 283 -4.62 -19.75 -15.35
CA LYS A 283 -5.82 -20.58 -15.27
C LYS A 283 -6.50 -20.56 -13.90
N SER A 284 -5.77 -20.18 -12.85
CA SER A 284 -6.19 -20.30 -11.45
C SER A 284 -7.46 -19.51 -11.14
N ALA A 285 -7.62 -18.30 -11.68
CA ALA A 285 -8.82 -17.49 -11.49
C ALA A 285 -10.11 -18.21 -11.92
N SER A 286 -10.10 -18.84 -13.10
CA SER A 286 -11.25 -19.59 -13.62
C SER A 286 -11.52 -20.88 -12.84
N PHE A 287 -10.46 -21.58 -12.44
CA PHE A 287 -10.52 -22.79 -11.63
C PHE A 287 -11.12 -22.50 -10.25
N ILE A 288 -10.55 -21.52 -9.54
CA ILE A 288 -11.00 -21.09 -8.21
C ILE A 288 -12.46 -20.65 -8.25
N ASN A 289 -12.86 -19.86 -9.26
CA ASN A 289 -14.26 -19.46 -9.40
C ASN A 289 -15.20 -20.67 -9.49
N GLY A 290 -14.89 -21.64 -10.36
CA GLY A 290 -15.72 -22.83 -10.54
C GLY A 290 -15.85 -23.69 -9.28
N ILE A 291 -14.75 -23.85 -8.53
CA ILE A 291 -14.77 -24.62 -7.27
C ILE A 291 -15.54 -23.87 -6.18
N LEU A 292 -15.29 -22.57 -6.00
CA LEU A 292 -15.97 -21.77 -4.98
C LEU A 292 -17.48 -21.64 -5.25
N ASP A 293 -17.90 -21.52 -6.51
CA ASP A 293 -19.33 -21.52 -6.87
C ASP A 293 -20.03 -22.82 -6.45
N ALA A 294 -19.37 -23.97 -6.68
CA ALA A 294 -19.90 -25.28 -6.30
C ALA A 294 -19.97 -25.44 -4.77
N ILE A 295 -18.93 -25.01 -4.06
CA ILE A 295 -18.88 -25.03 -2.59
C ILE A 295 -19.96 -24.12 -1.99
N VAL A 296 -20.13 -22.91 -2.51
CA VAL A 296 -21.17 -21.97 -2.06
C VAL A 296 -22.56 -22.58 -2.18
N LYS A 297 -22.83 -23.31 -3.27
CA LYS A 297 -24.10 -24.00 -3.48
C LYS A 297 -24.35 -25.05 -2.40
N GLU A 298 -23.37 -25.89 -2.10
CA GLU A 298 -23.47 -26.88 -1.01
C GLU A 298 -23.66 -26.22 0.36
N LEU A 299 -22.89 -25.19 0.69
CA LEU A 299 -23.02 -24.48 1.96
C LEU A 299 -24.42 -23.86 2.15
N LYS A 300 -25.07 -23.40 1.06
CA LYS A 300 -26.46 -22.94 1.07
C LYS A 300 -27.44 -24.09 1.30
N GLU A 301 -27.25 -25.22 0.61
CA GLU A 301 -28.09 -26.42 0.75
C GLU A 301 -28.03 -27.01 2.18
N GLU A 302 -26.84 -27.04 2.77
CA GLU A 302 -26.61 -27.49 4.15
C GLU A 302 -27.03 -26.47 5.21
N LYS A 303 -27.52 -25.28 4.81
CA LYS A 303 -27.86 -24.16 5.69
C LYS A 303 -26.72 -23.70 6.61
N LYS A 304 -25.46 -23.97 6.22
CA LYS A 304 -24.26 -23.48 6.91
C LYS A 304 -24.04 -21.98 6.67
N ILE A 305 -24.62 -21.42 5.61
CA ILE A 305 -24.68 -19.98 5.37
C ILE A 305 -26.11 -19.52 5.12
N ILE A 306 -26.49 -18.42 5.76
CA ILE A 306 -27.80 -17.75 5.57
C ILE A 306 -27.51 -16.42 4.88
N LYS A 307 -27.42 -16.44 3.55
CA LYS A 307 -27.15 -15.25 2.73
C LYS A 307 -28.05 -15.25 1.49
N LYS A 308 -28.60 -14.08 1.14
CA LYS A 308 -29.23 -13.86 -0.17
C LYS A 308 -28.17 -13.94 -1.26
#